data_AF-A0A645DKT6-F1
#
_entry.id   AF-A0A645DKT6-F1
#
_cell.length_a   1.000
_cell.length_b   1.000
_cell.length_c   1.000
_cell.angle_alpha   90.00
_cell.angle_beta   90.00
_cell.angle_gamma   90.00
#
_symmetry.space_group_name_H-M   'P 1'
#
loop_
_entity.id
_entity.type
_entity.pdbx_description
1 polymer ?
#
loop_
_entity_poly.entity_id
_entity_poly.type
_entity_poly.pdbx_seq_one_letter_code
_entity_poly.pdbx_strand_id
1 'polypeptide(L)' 'MVKNKNIALSRMKLLEEVWDYDYFGDDRTVDTHIKMLRHNLGKYRDFIVTVRGMGYKFEV' A
#
# COMPACT_ATOMS: atom_id res chain seq x y z
N MET A 1 -1.57 -6.38 2.08
CA MET A 1 -1.10 -5.73 3.33
C MET A 1 -1.40 -6.52 4.59
N VAL A 2 -2.66 -6.73 4.98
CA VAL A 2 -2.98 -7.44 6.25
C VAL A 2 -2.49 -8.90 6.26
N LYS A 3 -2.41 -9.56 5.09
CA LYS A 3 -1.78 -10.89 4.95
C LYS A 3 -0.25 -10.86 5.15
N ASN A 4 0.37 -9.69 4.93
CA ASN A 4 1.81 -9.43 4.98
C ASN A 4 2.12 -8.47 6.15
N LYS A 5 1.55 -8.72 7.34
CA LYS A 5 1.76 -7.84 8.51
C LYS A 5 3.24 -7.74 8.81
N ASN A 6 3.68 -6.55 9.22
CA ASN A 6 5.07 -6.24 9.54
C ASN A 6 6.08 -6.44 8.40
N ILE A 7 5.61 -6.60 7.16
CA ILE A 7 6.46 -6.65 5.96
C ILE A 7 6.23 -5.37 5.17
N ALA A 8 7.34 -4.69 4.82
CA ALA A 8 7.29 -3.55 3.93
C ALA A 8 7.15 -4.05 2.48
N LEU A 9 6.07 -3.63 1.81
CA LEU A 9 5.76 -3.97 0.44
C LEU A 9 6.07 -2.80 -0.48
N SER A 10 6.74 -3.07 -1.59
CA SER A 10 7.00 -2.06 -2.62
C SER A 10 5.72 -1.64 -3.32
N ARG A 11 5.71 -0.45 -3.92
CA ARG A 11 4.58 0.02 -4.72
C ARG A 11 4.28 -0.94 -5.87
N MET A 12 5.32 -1.36 -6.60
CA MET A 12 5.18 -2.39 -7.62
C MET A 12 4.56 -3.68 -7.09
N LYS A 13 4.99 -4.17 -5.91
CA LYS A 13 4.43 -5.43 -5.36
C LYS A 13 2.97 -5.27 -4.98
N LEU A 14 2.60 -4.14 -4.39
CA LEU A 14 1.21 -3.82 -4.07
C LEU A 14 0.34 -3.68 -5.32
N LEU A 15 0.91 -3.12 -6.39
CA LEU A 15 0.24 -2.98 -7.67
C LEU A 15 0.00 -4.35 -8.31
N GLU A 16 1.04 -5.18 -8.41
CA GLU A 16 0.99 -6.54 -8.95
C GLU A 16 -0.03 -7.43 -8.20
N GLU A 17 0.00 -7.42 -6.85
CA GLU A 17 -0.91 -8.25 -6.05
C GLU A 17 -2.38 -7.82 -6.14
N VAL A 18 -2.67 -6.56 -6.49
CA VAL A 18 -4.03 -6.01 -6.50
C VAL A 18 -4.59 -5.91 -7.92
N TRP A 19 -3.76 -5.59 -8.90
CA TRP A 19 -4.16 -5.29 -10.27
C TRP A 19 -3.69 -6.29 -11.33
N ASP A 20 -3.05 -7.39 -10.92
CA ASP A 20 -2.44 -8.37 -11.83
C ASP A 20 -1.42 -7.74 -12.80
N TYR A 21 -0.74 -8.55 -13.59
CA TYR A 21 0.36 -8.13 -14.48
C TYR A 21 -0.08 -7.26 -15.67
N ASP A 22 -1.38 -7.09 -15.91
CA ASP A 22 -1.92 -6.32 -17.03
C ASP A 22 -2.06 -4.81 -16.77
N TYR A 23 -1.63 -4.35 -15.59
CA TYR A 23 -1.64 -2.92 -15.28
C TYR A 23 -0.41 -2.19 -15.83
N PHE A 24 -0.57 -1.58 -17.00
CA PHE A 24 0.44 -0.72 -17.65
C PHE A 24 0.57 0.70 -17.06
N GLY A 25 0.00 0.95 -15.88
CA GLY A 25 0.02 2.28 -15.27
C GLY A 25 1.19 2.53 -14.31
N ASP A 26 1.31 3.77 -13.85
CA ASP A 26 2.35 4.21 -12.91
C ASP A 26 2.14 3.65 -11.49
N ASP A 27 3.23 3.33 -10.80
CA ASP A 27 3.22 2.83 -9.42
C ASP A 27 2.66 3.87 -8.42
N ARG A 28 2.59 5.13 -8.85
CA ARG A 28 1.91 6.24 -8.15
C ARG A 28 0.42 6.03 -7.94
N THR A 29 -0.25 5.17 -8.71
CA THR A 29 -1.66 4.84 -8.45
C THR A 29 -1.85 4.23 -7.07
N VAL A 30 -0.86 3.46 -6.59
CA VAL A 30 -0.85 2.91 -5.23
C VAL A 30 -0.95 4.02 -4.19
N ASP A 31 -0.28 5.15 -4.39
CA ASP A 31 -0.29 6.26 -3.43
C ASP A 31 -1.69 6.86 -3.26
N THR A 32 -2.44 7.01 -4.36
CA THR A 32 -3.84 7.46 -4.33
C THR A 32 -4.71 6.49 -3.55
N HIS A 33 -4.58 5.19 -3.81
CA HIS A 33 -5.35 4.16 -3.10
C HIS A 33 -4.97 4.09 -1.62
N ILE A 34 -3.70 4.24 -1.26
CA ILE A 34 -3.27 4.31 0.14
C ILE A 34 -3.85 5.55 0.82
N LYS A 35 -3.89 6.69 0.14
CA LYS A 35 -4.51 7.91 0.67
C LYS A 35 -6.00 7.71 0.94
N MET A 36 -6.74 7.13 -0.01
CA MET A 36 -8.16 6.80 0.14
C MET A 36 -8.38 5.77 1.26
N LEU A 37 -7.55 4.72 1.32
CA LEU A 37 -7.65 3.68 2.34
C LEU A 37 -7.41 4.26 3.75
N ARG A 38 -6.38 5.08 3.92
CA ARG A 38 -6.13 5.79 5.20
C ARG A 38 -7.30 6.69 5.60
N HIS A 39 -7.91 7.38 4.64
CA HIS A 39 -9.10 8.18 4.90
C HIS A 39 -10.26 7.31 5.40
N ASN A 40 -10.53 6.19 4.73
CA ASN A 40 -11.62 5.28 5.07
C ASN A 40 -11.37 4.51 6.39
N LEU A 41 -10.10 4.28 6.77
CA LEU A 41 -9.74 3.61 8.02
C LEU A 41 -9.90 4.49 9.28
N GLY A 42 -10.05 5.81 9.11
CA GLY A 42 -10.26 6.74 10.22
C GLY A 42 -9.17 6.62 11.30
N LYS A 43 -9.55 6.21 12.52
CA LYS A 43 -8.62 6.02 13.65
C LYS A 43 -7.55 4.94 13.43
N TYR A 44 -7.75 4.04 12.46
CA TYR A 44 -6.81 2.97 12.13
C TYR A 44 -5.84 3.34 10.99
N ARG A 45 -5.88 4.60 10.51
CA ARG A 45 -5.04 5.07 9.40
C ARG A 45 -3.54 4.88 9.66
N ASP A 46 -3.13 4.95 10.92
CA ASP A 46 -1.72 4.92 11.32
C ASP A 46 -1.14 3.50 11.28
N PHE A 47 -2.01 2.48 11.13
CA PHE A 47 -1.57 1.12 10.88
C PHE A 47 -0.93 0.95 9.50
N ILE A 48 -1.18 1.86 8.56
CA ILE A 48 -0.47 1.88 7.28
C ILE A 48 0.68 2.87 7.40
N VAL A 49 1.91 2.37 7.47
CA VAL A 49 3.13 3.16 7.63
C VAL A 49 3.83 3.32 6.28
N THR A 50 4.27 4.53 5.97
CA THR A 50 5.10 4.81 4.79
C THR A 50 6.56 4.54 5.12
N VAL A 51 7.18 3.61 4.41
CA VAL A 51 8.61 3.31 4.51
C VAL A 51 9.30 4.01 3.35
N ARG A 52 9.94 5.16 3.64
CA ARG A 52 10.58 5.99 2.60
C ARG A 52 11.60 5.18 1.79
N GLY A 53 11.52 5.30 0.47
CA GLY A 53 12.38 4.55 -0.46
C GLY A 53 12.01 3.08 -0.66
N MET A 54 11.09 2.52 0.14
CA MET A 54 10.71 1.11 0.04
C MET A 54 9.25 0.91 -0.37
N GLY A 55 8.31 1.64 0.24
CA GLY A 55 6.86 1.51 -0.04
C GLY A 55 6.02 1.64 1.21
N TYR A 56 5.17 0.65 1.49
CA TYR A 56 4.20 0.69 2.58
C TYR A 56 4.21 -0.58 3.42
N LYS A 57 4.02 -0.43 4.73
CA LYS A 57 3.98 -1.52 5.71
C LYS A 57 2.69 -1.44 6.50
N PHE A 58 2.14 -2.58 6.87
CA PHE A 58 1.02 -2.66 7.80
C PHE A 58 1.54 -3.06 9.19
N GLU A 59 1.36 -2.18 10.17
CA GLU A 59 1.75 -2.33 11.59
C GLU A 59 0.50 -2.23 12.47
N VAL A 60 0.36 -3.09 13.48
CA VAL A 60 -0.79 -3.12 14.41
C VAL A 60 -0.28 -2.96 15.83
#